data_AF-A0AAQ5Y491-F1
#
_entry.id   AF-A0AAQ5Y491-F1
#
_cell.length_a   1.000
_cell.length_b   1.000
_cell.length_c   1.000
_cell.angle_alpha   90.00
_cell.angle_beta   90.00
_cell.angle_gamma   90.00
#
_symmetry.space_group_name_H-M   'P 1'
#
loop_
_entity.id
_entity.type
_entity.pdbx_description
1 polymer ?
#
loop_
_entity_poly.entity_id
_entity_poly.type
_entity_poly.pdbx_seq_one_letter_code
_entity_poly.pdbx_strand_id
1 'polypeptide(L)'
;MKTTASHSSRVGKNPFVHQLKLTDSEKLKIALMSVTVFPVRLLLVSFLMLLAWPFAFAASLGRSEFVIEPQSWWRRLVDLCLRVIMRAMWFCGGFHWIKVKGERAAPSEAPILTAAPHSTYFDAIPVTMTMCSIVAKLESASIPVWGTLISYIRPVFVFRSDQHSRRKTVEEIKRRAQSGGKWPQIMIFSEGTCTNRSGLILFKAGAFIPGLPVQPVILRYPNKLDTVTWTWQGPGAFKILWLTLCQPHNSMEIEYLPIYTPSEEEKKNPALFANNVRKLMAKALELPLTDLSFDDREISLSQGPLRIYDYSCLLEFNQLMRSLGLRAGTTALALEEQAKRARKLQGDRLGLEDFAQFLNLPATDILEQVHSFFDQHGVGQIDIRHYVTALSVIHRPLKPMDTLKLAFKMYESEETGEILKEDLAVIFEIMLGVKEVDLTVMFLALGGPDTGRITYDELHNFIQKFQNFALECLDFKDHPRKFCITHRTSCNGNKQDKDS
;
A
#
# COMPACT_ATOMS: atom_id res chain seq x y z
N MET A 1 -0.40 -23.16 -25.33
CA MET A 1 -1.51 -22.22 -25.04
C MET A 1 -0.93 -20.97 -24.41
N LYS A 2 -0.87 -19.87 -25.16
CA LYS A 2 -0.25 -18.61 -24.74
C LYS A 2 -1.12 -17.94 -23.68
N THR A 3 -0.56 -17.73 -22.50
CA THR A 3 -1.17 -16.99 -21.40
C THR A 3 -1.34 -15.53 -21.78
N THR A 4 -2.54 -15.02 -21.53
CA THR A 4 -2.94 -13.62 -21.70
C THR A 4 -2.03 -12.72 -20.85
N ALA A 5 -1.19 -11.95 -21.54
CA ALA A 5 -0.38 -10.91 -20.93
C ALA A 5 -1.31 -9.84 -20.34
N SER A 6 -1.25 -9.66 -19.02
CA SER A 6 -1.96 -8.58 -18.33
C SER A 6 -1.38 -7.23 -18.75
N HIS A 7 -2.26 -6.38 -19.25
CA HIS A 7 -2.02 -5.06 -19.82
C HIS A 7 -1.09 -4.16 -18.99
N SER A 8 -0.22 -3.46 -19.71
CA SER A 8 0.67 -2.39 -19.25
C SER A 8 -0.11 -1.09 -19.15
N SER A 9 -0.66 -0.78 -17.97
CA SER A 9 -0.80 0.62 -17.54
C SER A 9 0.60 1.18 -17.28
N ARG A 10 0.83 2.49 -17.46
CA ARG A 10 2.08 3.18 -17.07
C ARG A 10 2.47 2.94 -15.61
N VAL A 11 1.54 2.44 -14.79
CA VAL A 11 1.73 1.97 -13.43
C VAL A 11 1.83 0.44 -13.42
N GLY A 12 2.91 -0.11 -12.83
CA GLY A 12 3.11 -1.56 -12.67
C GLY A 12 2.02 -2.26 -11.83
N LYS A 13 2.16 -3.57 -11.58
CA LYS A 13 1.20 -4.33 -10.76
C LYS A 13 1.00 -3.67 -9.39
N ASN A 14 -0.25 -3.37 -9.02
CA ASN A 14 -0.59 -2.77 -7.73
C ASN A 14 -0.01 -3.61 -6.58
N PRO A 15 0.85 -3.04 -5.71
CA PRO A 15 1.56 -3.78 -4.66
C PRO A 15 0.64 -4.29 -3.54
N PHE A 16 -0.58 -3.77 -3.41
CA PHE A 16 -1.55 -4.14 -2.38
C PHE A 16 -2.54 -5.22 -2.84
N VAL A 17 -2.43 -5.71 -4.07
CA VAL A 17 -3.32 -6.72 -4.64
C VAL A 17 -2.53 -8.00 -4.93
N HIS A 18 -3.03 -9.13 -4.43
CA HIS A 18 -2.49 -10.45 -4.75
C HIS A 18 -3.62 -11.39 -5.14
N GLN A 19 -3.57 -11.89 -6.37
CA GLN A 19 -4.50 -12.90 -6.85
C GLN A 19 -3.78 -14.20 -7.10
N LEU A 20 -4.07 -15.20 -6.28
CA LEU A 20 -3.56 -16.54 -6.47
C LEU A 20 -4.40 -17.29 -7.50
N LYS A 21 -3.85 -17.48 -8.70
CA LYS A 21 -4.46 -18.30 -9.75
C LYS A 21 -3.86 -19.70 -9.70
N LEU A 22 -4.67 -20.67 -9.29
CA LEU A 22 -4.28 -22.07 -9.20
C LEU A 22 -4.67 -22.81 -10.47
N THR A 23 -3.73 -23.53 -11.06
CA THR A 23 -4.00 -24.52 -12.11
C THR A 23 -4.74 -25.73 -11.53
N ASP A 24 -5.43 -26.50 -12.37
CA ASP A 24 -6.19 -27.67 -11.87
C ASP A 24 -5.27 -28.74 -11.26
N SER A 25 -4.04 -28.88 -11.77
CA SER A 25 -3.01 -29.72 -11.13
C SER A 25 -2.61 -29.21 -9.74
N GLU A 26 -2.51 -27.89 -9.55
CA GLU A 26 -2.20 -27.32 -8.24
C GLU A 26 -3.38 -27.44 -7.28
N LYS A 27 -4.61 -27.30 -7.76
CA LYS A 27 -5.81 -27.54 -6.95
C LYS A 27 -5.87 -28.99 -6.48
N LEU A 28 -5.63 -29.97 -7.37
CA LEU A 28 -5.60 -31.39 -7.00
C LEU A 28 -4.49 -31.68 -5.99
N LYS A 29 -3.29 -31.14 -6.22
CA LYS A 29 -2.17 -31.25 -5.27
C LYS A 29 -2.53 -30.65 -3.90
N ILE A 30 -3.11 -29.45 -3.87
CA ILE A 30 -3.53 -28.80 -2.62
C ILE A 30 -4.62 -29.62 -1.94
N ALA A 31 -5.58 -30.17 -2.67
CA ALA A 31 -6.63 -31.02 -2.12
C ALA A 31 -6.03 -32.27 -1.43
N LEU A 32 -5.10 -32.96 -2.10
CA LEU A 32 -4.39 -34.10 -1.52
C LEU A 32 -3.58 -33.71 -0.28
N MET A 33 -2.81 -32.63 -0.35
CA MET A 33 -1.99 -32.14 0.76
C MET A 33 -2.82 -31.64 1.94
N SER A 34 -4.05 -31.17 1.69
CA SER A 34 -4.97 -30.72 2.73
C SER A 34 -5.47 -31.84 3.63
N VAL A 35 -5.59 -33.06 3.09
CA VAL A 35 -6.02 -34.24 3.85
C VAL A 35 -4.83 -34.97 4.49
N THR A 36 -3.66 -34.93 3.86
CA THR A 36 -2.49 -35.73 4.27
C THR A 36 -1.49 -34.93 5.11
N VAL A 37 -0.84 -33.92 4.52
CA VAL A 37 0.30 -33.21 5.12
C VAL A 37 -0.14 -32.08 6.04
N PHE A 38 -1.18 -31.33 5.64
CA PHE A 38 -1.64 -30.15 6.36
C PHE A 38 -2.04 -30.43 7.81
N PRO A 39 -2.86 -31.45 8.13
CA PRO A 39 -3.27 -31.69 9.53
C PRO A 39 -2.07 -32.03 10.41
N VAL A 40 -1.16 -32.87 9.92
CA VAL A 40 0.07 -33.25 10.64
C VAL A 40 0.94 -32.03 10.91
N ARG A 41 1.18 -31.20 9.89
CA ARG A 41 1.98 -29.98 10.07
C ARG A 41 1.34 -28.97 10.99
N LEU A 42 0.03 -28.77 10.88
CA LEU A 42 -0.71 -27.86 11.76
C LEU A 42 -0.61 -28.30 13.22
N LEU A 43 -0.75 -29.61 13.49
CA LEU A 43 -0.57 -30.17 14.83
C LEU A 43 0.85 -29.96 15.35
N LEU A 44 1.88 -30.27 14.54
CA LEU A 44 3.29 -30.11 14.94
C LEU A 44 3.65 -28.65 15.19
N VAL A 45 3.24 -27.73 14.32
CA VAL A 45 3.46 -26.29 14.49
C VAL A 45 2.75 -25.78 15.73
N SER A 46 1.50 -26.19 15.95
CA SER A 46 0.73 -25.78 17.14
C SER A 46 1.35 -26.32 18.43
N PHE A 47 1.80 -27.58 18.43
CA PHE A 47 2.48 -28.20 19.56
C PHE A 47 3.79 -27.46 19.90
N LEU A 48 4.64 -27.19 18.91
CA LEU A 48 5.91 -26.49 19.12
C LEU A 48 5.70 -25.03 19.59
N MET A 49 4.65 -24.37 19.10
CA MET A 49 4.24 -23.06 19.58
C MET A 49 3.81 -23.09 21.06
N LEU A 50 2.98 -24.06 21.45
CA LEU A 50 2.58 -24.26 22.84
C LEU A 50 3.76 -24.65 23.74
N LEU A 51 4.73 -25.41 23.20
CA LEU A 51 5.96 -25.77 23.90
C LEU A 51 6.86 -24.55 24.11
N ALA A 52 6.94 -23.61 23.16
CA ALA A 52 7.74 -22.39 23.29
C ALA A 52 7.16 -21.42 24.33
N TRP A 53 5.84 -21.40 24.48
CA TRP A 53 5.12 -20.47 25.35
C TRP A 53 5.59 -20.45 26.82
N PRO A 54 5.70 -21.56 27.57
CA PRO A 54 6.13 -21.53 28.96
C PRO A 54 7.56 -20.99 29.12
N PHE A 55 8.47 -21.27 28.18
CA PHE A 55 9.82 -20.72 28.20
C PHE A 55 9.80 -19.20 28.01
N ALA A 56 9.05 -18.71 27.03
CA ALA A 56 8.90 -17.29 26.77
C ALA A 56 8.21 -16.56 27.93
N PHE A 57 7.19 -17.18 28.54
CA PHE A 57 6.50 -16.64 29.71
C PHE A 57 7.45 -16.53 30.90
N ALA A 58 8.09 -17.63 31.30
CA ALA A 58 9.02 -17.67 32.42
C ALA A 58 10.18 -16.67 32.23
N ALA A 59 10.72 -16.58 31.02
CA ALA A 59 11.80 -15.65 30.72
C ALA A 59 11.32 -14.22 30.44
N SER A 60 10.02 -13.95 30.40
CA SER A 60 9.47 -12.59 30.40
C SER A 60 9.18 -12.07 31.81
N LEU A 61 8.97 -12.96 32.80
CA LEU A 61 8.74 -12.58 34.18
C LEU A 61 9.94 -11.79 34.75
N GLY A 62 9.62 -10.68 35.42
CA GLY A 62 10.58 -9.81 36.08
C GLY A 62 11.46 -8.97 35.15
N ARG A 63 11.18 -8.92 33.83
CA ARG A 63 11.88 -8.03 32.91
C ARG A 63 11.31 -6.60 32.98
N SER A 64 12.18 -5.62 33.19
CA SER A 64 11.87 -4.21 32.96
C SER A 64 11.66 -3.93 31.47
N GLU A 65 10.66 -3.11 31.15
CA GLU A 65 10.45 -2.58 29.79
C GLU A 65 11.48 -1.49 29.43
N PHE A 66 12.03 -0.80 30.44
CA PHE A 66 12.86 0.39 30.25
C PHE A 66 14.37 0.13 30.41
N VAL A 67 14.74 -0.92 31.16
CA VAL A 67 16.12 -1.24 31.52
C VAL A 67 16.49 -2.63 31.01
N ILE A 68 17.69 -2.76 30.45
CA ILE A 68 18.26 -4.07 30.13
C ILE A 68 18.93 -4.61 31.37
N GLU A 69 18.32 -5.63 31.96
CA GLU A 69 18.99 -6.48 32.93
C GLU A 69 20.14 -7.26 32.27
N PRO A 70 21.27 -7.44 32.98
CA PRO A 70 22.32 -8.34 32.52
C PRO A 70 21.74 -9.75 32.30
N GLN A 71 21.98 -10.32 31.13
CA GLN A 71 21.47 -11.63 30.74
C GLN A 71 22.06 -12.73 31.65
N SER A 72 21.24 -13.23 32.58
CA SER A 72 21.57 -14.39 33.41
C SER A 72 21.78 -15.63 32.54
N TRP A 73 22.61 -16.58 33.00
CA TRP A 73 22.93 -17.79 32.26
C TRP A 73 21.68 -18.62 31.87
N TRP A 74 20.68 -18.70 32.75
CA TRP A 74 19.44 -19.44 32.49
C TRP A 74 18.60 -18.76 31.39
N ARG A 75 18.61 -17.42 31.29
CA ARG A 75 17.91 -16.68 30.22
C ARG A 75 18.58 -16.91 28.87
N ARG A 76 19.92 -17.03 28.84
CA ARG A 76 20.67 -17.42 27.63
C ARG A 76 20.32 -18.85 27.19
N LEU A 77 20.14 -19.77 28.15
CA LEU A 77 19.68 -21.12 27.87
C LEU A 77 18.26 -21.10 27.29
N VAL A 78 17.35 -20.32 27.88
CA VAL A 78 15.98 -20.15 27.35
C VAL A 78 16.00 -19.57 25.93
N ASP A 79 16.84 -18.57 25.66
CA ASP A 79 17.03 -18.03 24.31
C ASP A 79 17.44 -19.12 23.31
N LEU A 80 18.39 -19.98 23.69
CA LEU A 80 18.84 -21.08 22.84
C LEU A 80 17.69 -22.09 22.61
N CYS A 81 17.00 -22.51 23.67
CA CYS A 81 15.84 -23.39 23.58
C CYS A 81 14.76 -22.82 22.66
N LEU A 82 14.41 -21.54 22.83
CA LEU A 82 13.44 -20.85 21.99
C LEU A 82 13.89 -20.79 20.54
N ARG A 83 15.16 -20.47 20.25
CA ARG A 83 15.68 -20.48 18.87
C ARG A 83 15.54 -21.86 18.23
N VAL A 84 15.87 -22.92 18.97
CA VAL A 84 15.76 -24.31 18.48
C VAL A 84 14.30 -24.70 18.24
N ILE A 85 13.40 -24.43 19.20
CA ILE A 85 11.97 -24.73 19.08
C ILE A 85 11.36 -23.96 17.90
N MET A 86 11.66 -22.66 17.77
CA MET A 86 11.16 -21.84 16.66
C MET A 86 11.70 -22.33 15.31
N ARG A 87 12.99 -22.70 15.24
CA ARG A 87 13.56 -23.29 14.01
C ARG A 87 12.89 -24.61 13.64
N ALA A 88 12.63 -25.47 14.61
CA ALA A 88 11.91 -26.73 14.43
C ALA A 88 10.46 -26.47 13.97
N MET A 89 9.79 -25.47 14.55
CA MET A 89 8.43 -25.07 14.17
C MET A 89 8.39 -24.62 12.70
N TRP A 90 9.32 -23.77 12.27
CA TRP A 90 9.42 -23.36 10.87
C TRP A 90 9.74 -24.53 9.93
N PHE A 91 10.58 -25.46 10.37
CA PHE A 91 10.87 -26.69 9.63
C PHE A 91 9.61 -27.52 9.43
N CYS A 92 8.84 -27.79 10.50
CA CYS A 92 7.55 -28.47 10.43
C CYS A 92 6.52 -27.72 9.56
N GLY A 93 6.60 -26.38 9.52
CA GLY A 93 5.81 -25.54 8.64
C GLY A 93 6.19 -25.58 7.15
N GLY A 94 7.22 -26.35 6.78
CA GLY A 94 7.67 -26.53 5.40
C GLY A 94 8.84 -25.62 4.98
N PHE A 95 9.31 -24.73 5.87
CA PHE A 95 10.52 -23.90 5.66
C PHE A 95 11.77 -24.71 6.01
N HIS A 96 12.03 -25.74 5.21
CA HIS A 96 13.15 -26.65 5.41
C HIS A 96 14.49 -25.95 5.18
N TRP A 97 14.56 -25.12 4.13
CA TRP A 97 15.78 -24.45 3.69
C TRP A 97 15.59 -22.94 3.78
N ILE A 98 16.35 -22.31 4.66
CA ILE A 98 16.42 -20.85 4.81
C ILE A 98 17.84 -20.45 4.42
N LYS A 99 18.00 -19.87 3.24
CA LYS A 99 19.31 -19.47 2.73
C LYS A 99 19.68 -18.11 3.32
N VAL A 100 20.82 -18.04 4.01
CA VAL A 100 21.34 -16.78 4.53
C VAL A 100 22.53 -16.36 3.68
N LYS A 101 22.51 -15.12 3.18
CA LYS A 101 23.59 -14.47 2.43
C LYS A 101 24.09 -13.25 3.20
N GLY A 102 25.39 -12.99 3.13
CA GLY A 102 26.02 -11.90 3.87
C GLY A 102 26.07 -12.16 5.38
N GLU A 103 26.62 -11.20 6.11
CA GLU A 103 26.81 -11.29 7.55
C GLU A 103 26.00 -10.21 8.26
N ARG A 104 25.36 -10.60 9.37
CA ARG A 104 24.64 -9.65 10.22
C ARG A 104 25.65 -8.83 11.02
N ALA A 105 25.56 -7.51 10.89
CA ALA A 105 26.36 -6.55 11.65
C ALA A 105 26.09 -6.65 13.15
N ALA A 106 27.08 -6.26 13.95
CA ALA A 106 26.90 -6.20 15.40
C ALA A 106 25.91 -5.08 15.78
N PRO A 107 25.17 -5.21 16.91
CA PRO A 107 24.28 -4.15 17.40
C PRO A 107 24.97 -2.80 17.64
N SER A 108 26.28 -2.79 17.90
CA SER A 108 27.09 -1.59 18.07
C SER A 108 27.41 -0.87 16.76
N GLU A 109 27.45 -1.59 15.63
CA GLU A 109 27.78 -1.04 14.31
C GLU A 109 26.52 -0.57 13.58
N ALA A 110 25.46 -1.38 13.63
CA ALA A 110 24.17 -1.06 13.04
C ALA A 110 23.05 -1.46 14.01
N PRO A 111 22.53 -0.55 14.84
CA PRO A 111 21.50 -0.87 15.82
C PRO A 111 20.14 -1.22 15.20
N ILE A 112 19.93 -0.87 13.91
CA ILE A 112 18.67 -1.07 13.20
C ILE A 112 18.91 -1.93 11.95
N LEU A 113 18.12 -2.99 11.82
CA LEU A 113 18.01 -3.80 10.61
C LEU A 113 16.77 -3.34 9.83
N THR A 114 16.96 -2.75 8.66
CA THR A 114 15.84 -2.31 7.82
C THR A 114 15.50 -3.37 6.79
N ALA A 115 14.33 -4.00 6.94
CA ALA A 115 13.93 -5.17 6.17
C ALA A 115 12.92 -4.85 5.06
N ALA A 116 13.10 -5.42 3.87
CA ALA A 116 12.16 -5.34 2.75
C ALA A 116 12.41 -6.46 1.71
N PRO A 117 11.42 -6.86 0.90
CA PRO A 117 10.04 -6.45 1.00
C PRO A 117 9.35 -7.03 2.23
N HIS A 118 8.42 -6.29 2.83
CA HIS A 118 7.49 -6.84 3.81
C HIS A 118 6.31 -7.42 3.05
N SER A 119 6.08 -8.72 3.14
CA SER A 119 5.11 -9.39 2.27
C SER A 119 4.28 -10.47 2.93
N THR A 120 4.63 -10.87 4.15
CA THR A 120 3.94 -11.96 4.84
C THR A 120 4.21 -11.95 6.33
N TYR A 121 3.34 -12.58 7.12
CA TYR A 121 3.63 -12.81 8.53
C TYR A 121 4.78 -13.83 8.74
N PHE A 122 5.16 -14.60 7.71
CA PHE A 122 6.39 -15.42 7.74
C PHE A 122 7.67 -14.59 7.72
N ASP A 123 7.59 -13.27 7.51
CA ASP A 123 8.72 -12.35 7.71
C ASP A 123 9.18 -12.32 9.20
N ALA A 124 8.44 -12.97 10.10
CA ALA A 124 8.88 -13.27 11.47
C ALA A 124 10.02 -14.30 11.55
N ILE A 125 10.29 -15.10 10.51
CA ILE A 125 11.39 -16.07 10.48
C ILE A 125 12.74 -15.41 10.82
N PRO A 126 13.22 -14.38 10.10
CA PRO A 126 14.48 -13.70 10.43
C PRO A 126 14.48 -13.11 11.85
N VAL A 127 13.33 -12.64 12.34
CA VAL A 127 13.18 -12.13 13.72
C VAL A 127 13.45 -13.24 14.74
N THR A 128 12.81 -14.39 14.59
CA THR A 128 12.96 -15.53 15.53
C THR A 128 14.35 -16.16 15.50
N MET A 129 15.04 -16.11 14.35
CA MET A 129 16.44 -16.57 14.23
C MET A 129 17.42 -15.63 14.93
N THR A 130 17.19 -14.32 14.81
CA THR A 130 18.09 -13.28 15.32
C THR A 130 17.81 -12.87 16.76
N MET A 131 16.58 -13.11 17.24
CA MET A 131 16.01 -12.54 18.47
C MET A 131 16.04 -11.00 18.47
N CYS A 132 15.90 -10.38 17.30
CA CYS A 132 15.78 -8.94 17.17
C CYS A 132 14.47 -8.44 17.79
N SER A 133 14.52 -7.22 18.35
CA SER A 133 13.31 -6.47 18.67
C SER A 133 12.61 -6.07 17.37
N ILE A 134 11.30 -5.86 17.42
CA ILE A 134 10.49 -5.43 16.27
C ILE A 134 9.62 -4.23 16.63
N VAL A 135 9.21 -3.48 15.62
CA VAL A 135 8.11 -2.52 15.77
C VAL A 135 6.80 -3.23 15.44
N ALA A 136 5.97 -3.48 16.45
CA ALA A 136 4.75 -4.26 16.33
C ALA A 136 3.50 -3.42 16.60
N LYS A 137 2.39 -3.78 15.95
CA LYS A 137 1.07 -3.27 16.32
C LYS A 137 0.73 -3.71 17.74
N LEU A 138 0.13 -2.84 18.54
CA LEU A 138 -0.23 -3.17 19.93
C LEU A 138 -1.18 -4.38 20.00
N GLU A 139 -2.08 -4.50 19.03
CA GLU A 139 -3.02 -5.60 18.88
C GLU A 139 -2.33 -6.96 18.65
N SER A 140 -1.05 -6.98 18.25
CA SER A 140 -0.29 -8.24 18.13
C SER A 140 0.04 -8.84 19.50
N ALA A 141 0.05 -8.03 20.58
CA ALA A 141 0.30 -8.51 21.94
C ALA A 141 -0.90 -9.29 22.52
N SER A 142 -2.11 -9.09 22.00
CA SER A 142 -3.32 -9.76 22.50
C SER A 142 -3.62 -11.10 21.83
N ILE A 143 -2.80 -11.52 20.85
CA ILE A 143 -2.95 -12.84 20.21
C ILE A 143 -2.61 -13.92 21.24
N PRO A 144 -3.52 -14.88 21.53
CA PRO A 144 -3.23 -15.95 22.48
C PRO A 144 -1.96 -16.72 22.09
N VAL A 145 -1.11 -17.02 23.08
CA VAL A 145 0.19 -17.69 22.92
C VAL A 145 1.24 -16.84 22.19
N TRP A 146 0.92 -16.32 21.01
CA TRP A 146 1.81 -15.52 20.17
C TRP A 146 2.18 -14.18 20.81
N GLY A 147 1.26 -13.55 21.52
CA GLY A 147 1.49 -12.29 22.23
C GLY A 147 2.62 -12.41 23.25
N THR A 148 2.71 -13.51 23.99
CA THR A 148 3.80 -13.75 24.96
C THR A 148 5.16 -13.91 24.27
N LEU A 149 5.21 -14.62 23.15
CA LEU A 149 6.43 -14.77 22.35
C LEU A 149 6.87 -13.45 21.71
N ILE A 150 5.90 -12.62 21.28
CA ILE A 150 6.17 -11.28 20.77
C ILE A 150 6.70 -10.39 21.89
N SER A 151 6.07 -10.38 23.07
CA SER A 151 6.54 -9.61 24.24
C SER A 151 7.94 -10.04 24.70
N TYR A 152 8.29 -11.33 24.53
CA TYR A 152 9.61 -11.85 24.88
C TYR A 152 10.77 -11.14 24.17
N ILE A 153 10.60 -10.81 22.88
CA ILE A 153 11.60 -10.09 22.08
C ILE A 153 11.60 -8.58 22.31
N ARG A 154 10.88 -8.09 23.34
CA ARG A 154 10.78 -6.69 23.74
C ARG A 154 10.45 -5.78 22.56
N PRO A 155 9.26 -5.90 21.94
CA PRO A 155 8.92 -5.10 20.78
C PRO A 155 8.74 -3.63 21.19
N VAL A 156 8.89 -2.72 20.23
CA VAL A 156 8.41 -1.35 20.37
C VAL A 156 6.97 -1.33 19.84
N PHE A 157 5.99 -1.23 20.72
CA PHE A 157 4.60 -1.17 20.29
C PHE A 157 4.25 0.19 19.69
N VAL A 158 3.39 0.17 18.66
CA VAL A 158 2.86 1.37 18.02
C VAL A 158 1.35 1.27 17.83
N PHE A 159 0.63 2.30 18.26
CA PHE A 159 -0.77 2.49 17.91
C PHE A 159 -0.86 3.45 16.73
N ARG A 160 -1.15 2.90 15.55
CA ARG A 160 -1.00 3.65 14.28
C ARG A 160 -2.01 4.78 14.11
N SER A 161 -3.18 4.66 14.73
CA SER A 161 -4.26 5.66 14.73
C SER A 161 -4.00 6.83 15.69
N ASP A 162 -3.03 6.72 16.60
CA ASP A 162 -2.70 7.79 17.55
C ASP A 162 -1.36 8.45 17.18
N GLN A 163 -1.40 9.77 16.95
CA GLN A 163 -0.20 10.56 16.67
C GLN A 163 0.76 10.60 17.86
N HIS A 164 0.23 10.60 19.09
CA HIS A 164 1.05 10.63 20.29
C HIS A 164 1.80 9.30 20.49
N SER A 165 1.12 8.16 20.29
CA SER A 165 1.75 6.84 20.25
C SER A 165 2.88 6.76 19.22
N ARG A 166 2.69 7.28 18.00
CA ARG A 166 3.75 7.31 16.98
C ARG A 166 4.98 8.09 17.43
N ARG A 167 4.81 9.22 18.13
CA ARG A 167 5.94 9.99 18.70
C ARG A 167 6.68 9.19 19.76
N LYS A 168 5.97 8.55 20.69
CA LYS A 168 6.56 7.66 21.71
C LYS A 168 7.33 6.49 21.09
N THR A 169 6.80 5.86 20.04
CA THR A 169 7.50 4.79 19.31
C THR A 169 8.84 5.30 18.75
N VAL A 170 8.85 6.50 18.14
CA VAL A 170 10.08 7.09 17.59
C VAL A 170 11.11 7.43 18.68
N GLU A 171 10.65 7.98 19.81
CA GLU A 171 11.52 8.26 20.97
C GLU A 171 12.15 6.98 21.52
N GLU A 172 11.37 5.90 21.62
CA GLU A 172 11.86 4.61 22.11
C GLU A 172 12.85 3.95 21.12
N ILE A 173 12.60 4.05 19.81
CA ILE A 173 13.55 3.61 18.79
C ILE A 173 14.87 4.38 18.93
N LYS A 174 14.82 5.71 19.06
CA LYS A 174 16.02 6.54 19.27
C LYS A 174 16.78 6.11 20.51
N ARG A 175 16.10 5.99 21.66
CA ARG A 175 16.70 5.61 22.94
C ARG A 175 17.44 4.26 22.86
N ARG A 176 16.81 3.25 22.26
CA ARG A 176 17.41 1.91 22.11
C ARG A 176 18.56 1.90 21.11
N ALA A 177 18.40 2.57 19.97
CA ALA A 177 19.43 2.60 18.94
C ALA A 177 20.69 3.34 19.38
N GLN A 178 20.55 4.39 20.20
CA GLN A 178 21.66 5.18 20.76
C GLN A 178 22.35 4.51 21.96
N SER A 179 21.94 3.30 22.34
CA SER A 179 22.48 2.62 23.53
C SER A 179 23.88 2.02 23.37
N GLY A 180 24.51 2.18 22.19
CA GLY A 180 25.84 1.65 21.89
C GLY A 180 25.88 0.12 21.86
N GLY A 181 24.81 -0.52 21.36
CA GLY A 181 24.71 -1.98 21.27
C GLY A 181 24.31 -2.71 22.56
N LYS A 182 23.95 -1.97 23.63
CA LYS A 182 23.39 -2.59 24.85
C LYS A 182 22.03 -3.22 24.58
N TRP A 183 21.22 -2.61 23.71
CA TRP A 183 19.92 -3.14 23.28
C TRP A 183 20.03 -4.12 22.10
N PRO A 184 19.16 -5.14 22.04
CA PRO A 184 19.02 -5.96 20.84
C PRO A 184 18.73 -5.07 19.62
N GLN A 185 19.28 -5.44 18.47
CA GLN A 185 18.98 -4.77 17.21
C GLN A 185 17.47 -4.73 16.96
N ILE A 186 17.00 -3.61 16.42
CA ILE A 186 15.59 -3.42 16.07
C ILE A 186 15.43 -3.72 14.58
N MET A 187 14.65 -4.75 14.25
CA MET A 187 14.26 -5.05 12.88
C MET A 187 12.98 -4.28 12.53
N ILE A 188 13.07 -3.42 11.52
CA ILE A 188 11.97 -2.57 11.06
C ILE A 188 11.71 -2.84 9.59
N PHE A 189 10.48 -3.28 9.30
CA PHE A 189 9.97 -3.37 7.94
C PHE A 189 9.54 -1.99 7.45
N SER A 190 10.43 -1.35 6.69
CA SER A 190 10.29 0.08 6.36
C SER A 190 9.09 0.41 5.47
N GLU A 191 8.53 -0.56 4.74
CA GLU A 191 7.25 -0.38 4.02
C GLU A 191 6.08 -0.07 4.98
N GLY A 192 6.15 -0.57 6.22
CA GLY A 192 5.09 -0.40 7.23
C GLY A 192 3.81 -1.20 6.98
N THR A 193 3.73 -1.97 5.90
CA THR A 193 2.61 -2.86 5.51
C THR A 193 3.13 -3.98 4.64
N CYS A 194 2.37 -5.09 4.55
CA CYS A 194 2.69 -6.15 3.60
C CYS A 194 2.27 -5.80 2.17
N THR A 195 3.12 -6.12 1.20
CA THR A 195 2.92 -5.97 -0.25
C THR A 195 3.18 -7.29 -0.99
N ASN A 196 2.86 -7.35 -2.28
CA ASN A 196 3.03 -8.55 -3.12
C ASN A 196 4.43 -8.73 -3.71
N ARG A 197 5.41 -7.88 -3.32
CA ARG A 197 6.79 -7.89 -3.82
C ARG A 197 6.93 -7.53 -5.33
N SER A 198 5.91 -6.93 -5.96
CA SER A 198 6.03 -6.45 -7.35
C SER A 198 6.93 -5.22 -7.50
N GLY A 199 7.16 -4.48 -6.42
CA GLY A 199 7.99 -3.29 -6.32
C GLY A 199 8.10 -2.82 -4.88
N LEU A 200 9.08 -1.97 -4.57
CA LEU A 200 9.21 -1.37 -3.24
C LEU A 200 8.42 -0.06 -3.15
N ILE A 201 7.44 -0.05 -2.25
CA ILE A 201 6.67 1.16 -1.92
C ILE A 201 7.52 2.15 -1.11
N LEU A 202 7.00 3.36 -0.90
CA LEU A 202 7.66 4.38 -0.09
C LEU A 202 7.94 3.88 1.33
N PHE A 203 9.19 4.02 1.77
CA PHE A 203 9.60 3.67 3.12
C PHE A 203 9.14 4.73 4.11
N LYS A 204 8.61 4.27 5.25
CA LYS A 204 8.32 5.11 6.41
C LYS A 204 9.65 5.52 7.07
N ALA A 205 9.75 6.79 7.44
CA ALA A 205 10.98 7.37 8.00
C ALA A 205 11.38 6.84 9.40
N GLY A 206 10.51 6.08 10.08
CA GLY A 206 10.68 5.67 11.48
C GLY A 206 12.04 5.03 11.81
N ALA A 207 12.55 4.17 10.93
CA ALA A 207 13.85 3.51 11.09
C ALA A 207 15.05 4.46 10.91
N PHE A 208 14.85 5.59 10.25
CA PHE A 208 15.89 6.50 9.76
C PHE A 208 15.98 7.78 10.60
N ILE A 209 14.93 8.10 11.37
CA ILE A 209 14.87 9.25 12.29
C ILE A 209 16.03 9.30 13.32
N PRO A 210 16.59 8.19 13.81
CA PRO A 210 17.76 8.27 14.70
C PRO A 210 19.04 8.80 14.04
N GLY A 211 19.15 8.81 12.71
CA GLY A 211 20.36 9.27 12.00
C GLY A 211 21.60 8.38 12.25
N LEU A 212 21.40 7.11 12.61
CA LEU A 212 22.45 6.13 12.87
C LEU A 212 22.59 5.15 11.69
N PRO A 213 23.73 4.44 11.57
CA PRO A 213 23.89 3.41 10.55
C PRO A 213 22.79 2.34 10.64
N VAL A 214 22.32 1.90 9.48
CA VAL A 214 21.33 0.83 9.35
C VAL A 214 21.92 -0.29 8.51
N GLN A 215 21.53 -1.54 8.77
CA GLN A 215 21.85 -2.63 7.87
C GLN A 215 20.60 -3.03 7.08
N PRO A 216 20.60 -2.85 5.75
CA PRO A 216 19.51 -3.31 4.91
C PRO A 216 19.47 -4.85 4.85
N VAL A 217 18.29 -5.43 5.04
CA VAL A 217 18.05 -6.87 4.98
C VAL A 217 17.00 -7.14 3.92
N ILE A 218 17.37 -7.88 2.89
CA ILE A 218 16.44 -8.20 1.80
C ILE A 218 15.92 -9.62 1.92
N LEU A 219 14.59 -9.77 1.76
CA LEU A 219 13.90 -11.06 1.86
C LEU A 219 13.42 -11.51 0.48
N ARG A 220 13.63 -12.79 0.15
CA ARG A 220 13.08 -13.41 -1.07
C ARG A 220 12.34 -14.69 -0.74
N TYR A 221 11.25 -14.91 -1.46
CA TYR A 221 10.45 -16.14 -1.41
C TYR A 221 10.43 -16.77 -2.79
N PRO A 222 11.50 -17.47 -3.22
CA PRO A 222 11.63 -18.04 -4.57
C PRO A 222 10.78 -19.32 -4.73
N ASN A 223 9.48 -19.21 -4.43
CA ASN A 223 8.52 -20.29 -4.51
C ASN A 223 7.80 -20.23 -5.86
N LYS A 224 7.67 -21.37 -6.55
CA LYS A 224 6.95 -21.46 -7.82
C LYS A 224 5.49 -21.01 -7.68
N LEU A 225 4.84 -21.47 -6.60
CA LEU A 225 3.51 -21.03 -6.20
C LEU A 225 3.63 -20.09 -5.01
N ASP A 226 3.17 -18.86 -5.18
CA ASP A 226 3.26 -17.83 -4.14
C ASP A 226 2.11 -17.95 -3.13
N THR A 227 2.26 -18.88 -2.18
CA THR A 227 1.29 -19.11 -1.12
C THR A 227 1.51 -18.27 0.13
N VAL A 228 2.60 -17.48 0.18
CA VAL A 228 3.01 -16.73 1.38
C VAL A 228 2.53 -15.28 1.38
N THR A 229 2.38 -14.67 0.22
CA THR A 229 2.01 -13.25 0.08
C THR A 229 0.68 -12.92 0.74
N TRP A 230 0.73 -11.98 1.69
CA TRP A 230 -0.41 -11.41 2.38
C TRP A 230 -0.55 -9.93 2.05
N THR A 231 -1.60 -9.57 1.33
CA THR A 231 -1.89 -8.17 0.97
C THR A 231 -3.29 -7.76 1.42
N TRP A 232 -3.61 -6.47 1.29
CA TRP A 232 -4.94 -5.92 1.61
C TRP A 232 -6.05 -6.54 0.76
N GLN A 233 -5.83 -6.64 -0.55
CA GLN A 233 -6.75 -7.33 -1.45
C GLN A 233 -6.10 -8.64 -1.91
N GLY A 234 -6.29 -9.69 -1.12
CA GLY A 234 -5.76 -11.01 -1.41
C GLY A 234 -6.33 -12.09 -0.48
N PRO A 235 -5.76 -13.30 -0.52
CA PRO A 235 -6.12 -14.36 0.41
C PRO A 235 -5.96 -13.91 1.87
N GLY A 236 -6.96 -14.21 2.71
CA GLY A 236 -6.85 -13.94 4.14
C GLY A 236 -5.76 -14.78 4.83
N ALA A 237 -5.34 -14.37 6.02
CA ALA A 237 -4.22 -14.99 6.74
C ALA A 237 -4.37 -16.52 6.92
N PHE A 238 -5.57 -17.01 7.25
CA PHE A 238 -5.83 -18.45 7.38
C PHE A 238 -5.69 -19.20 6.06
N LYS A 239 -6.13 -18.60 4.94
CA LYS A 239 -5.98 -19.21 3.62
C LYS A 239 -4.50 -19.28 3.23
N ILE A 240 -3.72 -18.25 3.52
CA ILE A 240 -2.25 -18.23 3.31
C ILE A 240 -1.58 -19.31 4.16
N LEU A 241 -1.96 -19.43 5.43
CA LEU A 241 -1.43 -20.45 6.34
C LEU A 241 -1.69 -21.84 5.80
N TRP A 242 -2.95 -22.13 5.47
CA TRP A 242 -3.36 -23.41 4.88
C TRP A 242 -2.59 -23.73 3.60
N LEU A 243 -2.56 -22.80 2.64
CA LEU A 243 -1.89 -23.01 1.36
C LEU A 243 -0.38 -23.21 1.50
N THR A 244 0.25 -22.47 2.41
CA THR A 244 1.70 -22.58 2.69
C THR A 244 2.03 -23.91 3.37
N LEU A 245 1.22 -24.34 4.34
CA LEU A 245 1.40 -25.63 5.00
C LEU A 245 1.14 -26.82 4.06
N CYS A 246 0.29 -26.64 3.04
CA CYS A 246 0.08 -27.60 1.96
C CYS A 246 1.23 -27.67 0.94
N GLN A 247 2.16 -26.71 0.91
CA GLN A 247 3.31 -26.79 0.01
C GLN A 247 4.31 -27.84 0.49
N PRO A 248 4.81 -28.76 -0.37
CA PRO A 248 5.82 -29.72 0.05
C PRO A 248 7.05 -29.06 0.69
N HIS A 249 7.45 -27.91 0.14
CA HIS A 249 8.56 -27.11 0.62
C HIS A 249 8.31 -25.64 0.32
N ASN A 250 8.66 -24.77 1.28
CA ASN A 250 8.69 -23.32 1.14
C ASN A 250 10.14 -22.84 1.27
N SER A 251 10.67 -22.21 0.22
CA SER A 251 12.00 -21.60 0.23
C SER A 251 11.92 -20.15 0.67
N MET A 252 12.93 -19.72 1.42
CA MET A 252 13.16 -18.34 1.84
C MET A 252 14.65 -18.02 1.76
N GLU A 253 14.97 -16.83 1.25
CA GLU A 253 16.31 -16.26 1.33
C GLU A 253 16.30 -15.00 2.18
N ILE A 254 17.28 -14.88 3.08
CA ILE A 254 17.60 -13.68 3.86
C ILE A 254 18.98 -13.22 3.40
N GLU A 255 19.09 -11.99 2.93
CA GLU A 255 20.36 -11.42 2.52
C GLU A 255 20.64 -10.13 3.28
N TYR A 256 21.72 -10.14 4.05
CA TYR A 256 22.24 -8.98 4.76
C TYR A 256 23.13 -8.19 3.81
N LEU A 257 22.71 -6.97 3.46
CA LEU A 257 23.51 -6.06 2.66
C LEU A 257 24.57 -5.37 3.53
N PRO A 258 25.60 -4.73 2.93
CA PRO A 258 26.55 -3.93 3.67
C PRO A 258 25.88 -2.84 4.51
N ILE A 259 26.51 -2.47 5.62
CA ILE A 259 26.02 -1.41 6.51
C ILE A 259 25.93 -0.10 5.71
N TYR A 260 24.78 0.56 5.81
CA TYR A 260 24.57 1.88 5.24
C TYR A 260 24.75 2.95 6.32
N THR A 261 25.76 3.79 6.14
CA THR A 261 26.03 4.93 7.04
C THR A 261 25.45 6.20 6.42
N PRO A 262 24.54 6.91 7.10
CA PRO A 262 23.92 8.11 6.54
C PRO A 262 24.92 9.27 6.46
N SER A 263 24.81 10.04 5.38
CA SER A 263 25.47 11.35 5.22
C SER A 263 24.88 12.40 6.19
N GLU A 264 25.55 13.54 6.34
CA GLU A 264 25.05 14.65 7.17
C GLU A 264 23.70 15.20 6.67
N GLU A 265 23.46 15.17 5.36
CA GLU A 265 22.18 15.55 4.75
C GLU A 265 21.07 14.57 5.13
N GLU A 266 21.35 13.26 5.07
CA GLU A 266 20.42 12.20 5.43
C GLU A 266 20.10 12.16 6.93
N LYS A 267 21.08 12.49 7.78
CA LYS A 267 20.85 12.65 9.22
C LYS A 267 19.85 13.77 9.52
N LYS A 268 19.89 14.86 8.75
CA LYS A 268 18.94 15.99 8.85
C LYS A 268 17.62 15.70 8.16
N ASN A 269 17.61 14.83 7.14
CA ASN A 269 16.43 14.47 6.35
C ASN A 269 16.17 12.94 6.36
N PRO A 270 15.44 12.43 7.36
CA PRO A 270 15.11 11.00 7.44
C PRO A 270 14.33 10.44 6.25
N ALA A 271 13.58 11.28 5.52
CA ALA A 271 12.86 10.85 4.32
C ALA A 271 13.81 10.62 3.14
N LEU A 272 14.82 11.49 2.98
CA LEU A 272 15.90 11.30 2.02
C LEU A 272 16.67 10.01 2.33
N PHE A 273 17.05 9.81 3.59
CA PHE A 273 17.73 8.61 4.06
C PHE A 273 16.92 7.34 3.73
N ALA A 274 15.63 7.34 4.07
CA ALA A 274 14.73 6.24 3.77
C ALA A 274 14.66 5.94 2.26
N ASN A 275 14.60 6.98 1.42
CA ASN A 275 14.51 6.83 -0.02
C ASN A 275 15.81 6.31 -0.65
N ASN A 276 16.97 6.73 -0.16
CA ASN A 276 18.26 6.25 -0.65
C ASN A 276 18.50 4.78 -0.28
N VAL A 277 18.15 4.39 0.94
CA VAL A 277 18.18 2.98 1.35
C VAL A 277 17.17 2.15 0.55
N ARG A 278 15.95 2.68 0.31
CA ARG A 278 14.96 2.05 -0.58
C ARG A 278 15.52 1.80 -1.98
N LYS A 279 16.17 2.79 -2.60
CA LYS A 279 16.81 2.67 -3.92
C LYS A 279 17.89 1.58 -3.93
N LEU A 280 18.73 1.53 -2.90
CA LEU A 280 19.77 0.51 -2.75
C LEU A 280 19.16 -0.89 -2.65
N MET A 281 18.13 -1.07 -1.81
CA MET A 281 17.45 -2.35 -1.65
C MET A 281 16.72 -2.77 -2.93
N ALA A 282 16.06 -1.84 -3.62
CA ALA A 282 15.38 -2.09 -4.89
C ALA A 282 16.37 -2.59 -5.96
N LYS A 283 17.55 -1.97 -6.04
CA LYS A 283 18.62 -2.40 -6.95
C LYS A 283 19.10 -3.82 -6.61
N ALA A 284 19.31 -4.15 -5.34
CA ALA A 284 19.73 -5.49 -4.91
C ALA A 284 18.64 -6.57 -5.09
N LEU A 285 17.37 -6.17 -5.04
CA LEU A 285 16.22 -7.04 -5.28
C LEU A 285 15.84 -7.16 -6.77
N GLU A 286 16.39 -6.29 -7.63
CA GLU A 286 15.98 -6.14 -9.03
C GLU A 286 14.48 -5.83 -9.18
N LEU A 287 13.95 -5.00 -8.27
CA LEU A 287 12.55 -4.60 -8.25
C LEU A 287 12.37 -3.12 -8.61
N PRO A 288 11.27 -2.77 -9.30
CA PRO A 288 10.96 -1.37 -9.54
C PRO A 288 10.60 -0.65 -8.24
N LEU A 289 10.78 0.66 -8.24
CA LEU A 289 10.27 1.55 -7.22
C LEU A 289 8.84 1.93 -7.54
N THR A 290 7.98 1.94 -6.53
CA THR A 290 6.60 2.37 -6.65
C THR A 290 6.37 3.53 -5.69
N ASP A 291 5.96 4.69 -6.20
CA ASP A 291 5.73 5.89 -5.38
C ASP A 291 4.33 5.89 -4.74
N LEU A 292 3.93 4.72 -4.24
CA LEU A 292 2.77 4.51 -3.40
C LEU A 292 3.22 4.50 -1.94
N SER A 293 2.42 5.08 -1.07
CA SER A 293 2.51 4.85 0.38
C SER A 293 1.33 4.01 0.86
N PHE A 294 1.44 3.48 2.09
CA PHE A 294 0.32 2.80 2.74
C PHE A 294 -0.96 3.65 2.80
N ASP A 295 -0.83 4.97 2.98
CA ASP A 295 -1.96 5.89 3.13
C ASP A 295 -2.66 6.17 1.78
N ASP A 296 -2.08 5.69 0.68
CA ASP A 296 -2.60 5.78 -0.69
C ASP A 296 -3.33 4.53 -1.13
N ARG A 297 -3.30 3.46 -0.31
CA ARG A 297 -3.88 2.15 -0.64
C ARG A 297 -5.34 2.27 -1.08
N GLU A 298 -6.15 3.10 -0.41
CA GLU A 298 -7.60 3.18 -0.64
C GLU A 298 -7.91 3.81 -2.00
N ILE A 299 -7.10 4.79 -2.43
CA ILE A 299 -7.16 5.36 -3.78
C ILE A 299 -6.83 4.28 -4.81
N SER A 300 -5.74 3.52 -4.58
CA SER A 300 -5.30 2.46 -5.50
C SER A 300 -6.22 1.23 -5.54
N LEU A 301 -7.03 1.02 -4.48
CA LEU A 301 -7.93 -0.11 -4.30
C LEU A 301 -9.39 0.27 -4.56
N SER A 302 -9.64 1.43 -5.19
CA SER A 302 -10.99 1.85 -5.58
C SER A 302 -11.67 0.77 -6.45
N GLN A 303 -12.93 0.47 -6.15
CA GLN A 303 -13.76 -0.55 -6.81
C GLN A 303 -15.16 0.00 -7.11
N GLY A 304 -15.91 -0.74 -7.94
CA GLY A 304 -17.29 -0.43 -8.30
C GLY A 304 -17.42 0.28 -9.65
N PRO A 305 -18.63 0.78 -9.97
CA PRO A 305 -18.93 1.33 -11.30
C PRO A 305 -18.13 2.60 -11.64
N LEU A 306 -17.67 3.32 -10.60
CA LEU A 306 -16.87 4.54 -10.67
C LEU A 306 -15.47 4.34 -10.08
N ARG A 307 -14.86 3.17 -10.30
CA ARG A 307 -13.49 2.91 -9.84
C ARG A 307 -12.50 3.88 -10.51
N ILE A 308 -11.44 4.24 -9.80
CA ILE A 308 -10.32 5.02 -10.34
C ILE A 308 -9.52 4.14 -11.30
N TYR A 309 -9.29 4.61 -12.53
CA TYR A 309 -8.53 3.90 -13.57
C TYR A 309 -7.05 4.24 -13.54
N ASP A 310 -6.73 5.54 -13.48
CA ASP A 310 -5.37 6.02 -13.31
C ASP A 310 -5.32 6.92 -12.08
N TYR A 311 -4.74 6.38 -11.02
CA TYR A 311 -4.60 7.11 -9.76
C TYR A 311 -3.36 8.02 -9.74
N SER A 312 -2.51 8.05 -10.76
CA SER A 312 -1.22 8.78 -10.73
C SER A 312 -1.38 10.25 -10.39
N CYS A 313 -2.31 10.95 -11.07
CA CYS A 313 -2.60 12.36 -10.82
C CYS A 313 -3.18 12.56 -9.41
N LEU A 314 -4.12 11.69 -8.99
CA LEU A 314 -4.74 11.77 -7.66
C LEU A 314 -3.73 11.51 -6.53
N LEU A 315 -2.71 10.68 -6.77
CA LEU A 315 -1.62 10.44 -5.82
C LEU A 315 -0.73 11.67 -5.66
N GLU A 316 -0.32 12.29 -6.77
CA GLU A 316 0.48 13.52 -6.75
C GLU A 316 -0.27 14.63 -6.03
N PHE A 317 -1.53 14.86 -6.39
CA PHE A 317 -2.39 15.81 -5.70
C PHE A 317 -2.46 15.50 -4.19
N ASN A 318 -2.68 14.24 -3.83
CA ASN A 318 -2.74 13.83 -2.44
C ASN A 318 -1.41 14.06 -1.67
N GLN A 319 -0.26 13.92 -2.32
CA GLN A 319 1.04 14.24 -1.71
C GLN A 319 1.18 15.74 -1.44
N LEU A 320 0.74 16.60 -2.36
CA LEU A 320 0.70 18.05 -2.16
C LEU A 320 -0.23 18.42 -1.00
N MET A 321 -1.42 17.84 -0.93
CA MET A 321 -2.38 18.08 0.15
C MET A 321 -1.87 17.66 1.53
N ARG A 322 -1.04 16.60 1.61
CA ARG A 322 -0.35 16.22 2.85
C ARG A 322 0.71 17.24 3.24
N SER A 323 1.44 17.78 2.27
CA SER A 323 2.48 18.78 2.49
C SER A 323 1.92 20.11 2.99
N LEU A 324 0.71 20.47 2.57
CA LEU A 324 -0.05 21.62 3.10
C LEU A 324 -0.72 21.35 4.46
N GLY A 325 -0.66 20.12 4.99
CA GLY A 325 -1.31 19.76 6.26
C GLY A 325 -2.84 19.66 6.22
N LEU A 326 -3.46 19.85 5.05
CA LEU A 326 -4.92 19.93 4.91
C LEU A 326 -5.61 18.57 5.08
N ARG A 327 -4.93 17.45 4.78
CA ARG A 327 -5.54 16.10 4.87
C ARG A 327 -6.01 15.70 6.27
N ALA A 328 -5.35 16.19 7.33
CA ALA A 328 -5.70 15.81 8.71
C ALA A 328 -6.89 16.64 9.26
N GLY A 329 -7.17 17.80 8.67
CA GLY A 329 -8.19 18.74 9.14
C GLY A 329 -9.51 18.72 8.36
N THR A 330 -9.53 18.15 7.14
CA THR A 330 -10.74 18.14 6.30
C THR A 330 -11.75 17.11 6.81
N THR A 331 -12.74 17.60 7.56
CA THR A 331 -13.92 16.82 7.94
C THR A 331 -14.93 16.75 6.79
N ALA A 332 -15.90 15.83 6.89
CA ALA A 332 -16.99 15.76 5.93
C ALA A 332 -17.76 17.09 5.81
N LEU A 333 -17.92 17.80 6.94
CA LEU A 333 -18.56 19.12 7.02
C LEU A 333 -17.72 20.21 6.34
N ALA A 334 -16.41 20.23 6.58
CA ALA A 334 -15.51 21.20 5.95
C ALA A 334 -15.52 21.04 4.41
N LEU A 335 -15.58 19.81 3.92
CA LEU A 335 -15.69 19.53 2.50
C LEU A 335 -17.03 20.02 1.91
N GLU A 336 -18.14 19.82 2.62
CA GLU A 336 -19.45 20.35 2.21
C GLU A 336 -19.50 21.88 2.22
N GLU A 337 -18.84 22.54 3.18
CA GLU A 337 -18.73 23.98 3.22
C GLU A 337 -17.92 24.53 2.04
N GLN A 338 -16.78 23.90 1.72
CA GLN A 338 -15.99 24.25 0.54
C GLN A 338 -16.80 24.06 -0.75
N ALA A 339 -17.57 22.98 -0.87
CA ALA A 339 -18.45 22.76 -2.02
C ALA A 339 -19.54 23.85 -2.14
N LYS A 340 -20.14 24.29 -1.02
CA LYS A 340 -21.10 25.40 -1.02
C LYS A 340 -20.45 26.72 -1.45
N ARG A 341 -19.24 27.01 -0.99
CA ARG A 341 -18.49 28.21 -1.40
C ARG A 341 -18.10 28.16 -2.88
N ALA A 342 -17.68 26.99 -3.37
CA ALA A 342 -17.37 26.76 -4.78
C ALA A 342 -18.60 26.95 -5.69
N ARG A 343 -19.78 26.44 -5.29
CA ARG A 343 -21.03 26.62 -6.03
C ARG A 343 -21.40 28.11 -6.19
N LYS A 344 -21.21 28.92 -5.15
CA LYS A 344 -21.50 30.37 -5.18
C LYS A 344 -20.68 31.15 -6.18
N LEU A 345 -19.51 30.63 -6.57
CA LEU A 345 -18.65 31.24 -7.57
C LEU A 345 -19.13 30.96 -9.00
N GLN A 346 -20.14 30.10 -9.20
CA GLN A 346 -20.81 29.86 -10.50
C GLN A 346 -19.86 29.60 -11.70
N GLY A 347 -18.67 29.06 -11.45
CA GLY A 347 -17.67 28.79 -12.49
C GLY A 347 -16.62 29.90 -12.68
N ASP A 348 -16.64 30.95 -11.85
CA ASP A 348 -15.56 31.93 -11.78
C ASP A 348 -14.23 31.24 -11.51
N ARG A 349 -13.24 31.58 -12.33
CA ARG A 349 -11.89 31.00 -12.23
C ARG A 349 -11.02 31.84 -11.32
N LEU A 350 -10.32 31.19 -10.41
CA LEU A 350 -9.51 31.85 -9.39
C LEU A 350 -8.03 31.87 -9.78
N GLY A 351 -7.41 33.04 -9.64
CA GLY A 351 -5.95 33.18 -9.62
C GLY A 351 -5.33 32.58 -8.36
N LEU A 352 -4.00 32.59 -8.26
CA LEU A 352 -3.29 32.01 -7.12
C LEU A 352 -3.66 32.69 -5.79
N GLU A 353 -3.77 34.01 -5.79
CA GLU A 353 -4.08 34.83 -4.62
C GLU A 353 -5.51 34.56 -4.13
N ASP A 354 -6.48 34.56 -5.04
CA ASP A 354 -7.88 34.27 -4.71
C ASP A 354 -8.05 32.82 -4.24
N PHE A 355 -7.30 31.88 -4.82
CA PHE A 355 -7.27 30.50 -4.38
C PHE A 355 -6.69 30.35 -2.96
N ALA A 356 -5.62 31.09 -2.65
CA ALA A 356 -5.03 31.14 -1.31
C ALA A 356 -6.04 31.69 -0.29
N GLN A 357 -6.74 32.77 -0.65
CA GLN A 357 -7.82 33.32 0.17
C GLN A 357 -8.99 32.34 0.32
N PHE A 358 -9.35 31.59 -0.73
CA PHE A 358 -10.39 30.57 -0.65
C PHE A 358 -10.06 29.51 0.40
N LEU A 359 -8.80 29.05 0.44
CA LEU A 359 -8.33 28.04 1.39
C LEU A 359 -7.95 28.59 2.77
N ASN A 360 -7.96 29.91 2.96
CA ASN A 360 -7.42 30.58 4.14
C ASN A 360 -5.95 30.19 4.41
N LEU A 361 -5.15 30.12 3.36
CA LEU A 361 -3.73 29.78 3.41
C LEU A 361 -2.88 30.90 2.81
N PRO A 362 -1.61 31.06 3.24
CA PRO A 362 -0.68 31.94 2.55
C PRO A 362 -0.29 31.37 1.17
N ALA A 363 -0.03 32.26 0.21
CA ALA A 363 0.59 31.90 -1.06
C ALA A 363 2.00 31.37 -0.80
N THR A 364 2.20 30.08 -1.02
CA THR A 364 3.46 29.36 -0.82
C THR A 364 3.77 28.55 -2.08
N ASP A 365 5.03 28.20 -2.31
CA ASP A 365 5.45 27.41 -3.47
C ASP A 365 4.67 26.08 -3.62
N ILE A 366 4.27 25.48 -2.49
CA ILE A 366 3.46 24.25 -2.49
C ILE A 366 2.03 24.54 -2.92
N LEU A 367 1.46 25.67 -2.50
CA LEU A 367 0.13 26.08 -2.92
C LEU A 367 0.09 26.44 -4.41
N GLU A 368 1.16 27.07 -4.92
CA GLU A 368 1.33 27.33 -6.35
C GLU A 368 1.40 26.02 -7.15
N GLN A 369 2.11 24.99 -6.65
CA GLN A 369 2.10 23.66 -7.28
C GLN A 369 0.69 23.06 -7.33
N VAL A 370 -0.09 23.16 -6.25
CA VAL A 370 -1.50 22.71 -6.23
C VAL A 370 -2.36 23.50 -7.21
N HIS A 371 -2.16 24.82 -7.31
CA HIS A 371 -2.89 25.65 -8.26
C HIS A 371 -2.56 25.24 -9.70
N SER A 372 -1.27 25.13 -10.04
CA SER A 372 -0.83 24.73 -11.39
C SER A 372 -1.32 23.33 -11.77
N PHE A 373 -1.52 22.44 -10.78
CA PHE A 373 -2.05 21.10 -11.02
C PHE A 373 -3.44 21.11 -11.67
N PHE A 374 -4.27 22.12 -11.36
CA PHE A 374 -5.62 22.28 -11.94
C PHE A 374 -5.68 23.30 -13.08
N ASP A 375 -4.57 24.00 -13.39
CA ASP A 375 -4.48 24.92 -14.52
C ASP A 375 -4.22 24.15 -15.82
N GLN A 376 -5.30 23.57 -16.37
CA GLN A 376 -5.23 22.75 -17.58
C GLN A 376 -4.71 23.50 -18.82
N HIS A 377 -4.75 24.83 -18.84
CA HIS A 377 -4.43 25.65 -20.01
C HIS A 377 -3.23 26.59 -19.82
N GLY A 378 -2.62 26.63 -18.63
CA GLY A 378 -1.48 27.52 -18.34
C GLY A 378 -1.87 29.00 -18.31
N VAL A 379 -3.14 29.30 -18.03
CA VAL A 379 -3.68 30.67 -18.05
C VAL A 379 -3.56 31.34 -16.68
N GLY A 380 -3.14 30.59 -15.65
CA GLY A 380 -3.02 31.07 -14.27
C GLY A 380 -4.37 31.18 -13.56
N GLN A 381 -5.41 30.52 -14.05
CA GLN A 381 -6.73 30.53 -13.44
C GLN A 381 -7.35 29.13 -13.39
N ILE A 382 -7.93 28.76 -12.25
CA ILE A 382 -8.50 27.43 -12.02
C ILE A 382 -9.98 27.48 -11.66
N ASP A 383 -10.74 26.49 -12.10
CA ASP A 383 -12.07 26.24 -11.56
C ASP A 383 -11.96 25.53 -10.21
N ILE A 384 -12.41 26.19 -9.15
CA ILE A 384 -12.33 25.68 -7.79
C ILE A 384 -13.13 24.39 -7.59
N ARG A 385 -14.17 24.15 -8.40
CA ARG A 385 -14.99 22.93 -8.35
C ARG A 385 -14.16 21.70 -8.73
N HIS A 386 -13.15 21.84 -9.59
CA HIS A 386 -12.21 20.75 -9.89
C HIS A 386 -11.40 20.35 -8.66
N TYR A 387 -10.84 21.34 -7.98
CA TYR A 387 -10.09 21.15 -6.73
C TYR A 387 -10.95 20.46 -5.66
N VAL A 388 -12.17 20.95 -5.40
CA VAL A 388 -13.06 20.38 -4.38
C VAL A 388 -13.48 18.95 -4.74
N THR A 389 -13.71 18.67 -6.03
CA THR A 389 -14.02 17.31 -6.51
C THR A 389 -12.85 16.37 -6.26
N ALA A 390 -11.64 16.74 -6.67
CA ALA A 390 -10.43 15.96 -6.43
C ALA A 390 -10.17 15.77 -4.93
N LEU A 391 -10.40 16.81 -4.13
CA LEU A 391 -10.30 16.76 -2.67
C LEU A 391 -11.27 15.73 -2.08
N SER A 392 -12.51 15.69 -2.58
CA SER A 392 -13.49 14.68 -2.17
C SER A 392 -13.04 13.27 -2.52
N VAL A 393 -12.49 13.05 -3.71
CA VAL A 393 -11.99 11.73 -4.15
C VAL A 393 -10.90 11.22 -3.21
N ILE A 394 -9.91 12.04 -2.86
CA ILE A 394 -8.80 11.60 -2.01
C ILE A 394 -9.19 11.43 -0.52
N HIS A 395 -10.26 12.11 -0.06
CA HIS A 395 -10.80 11.97 1.30
C HIS A 395 -11.81 10.82 1.43
N ARG A 396 -12.53 10.50 0.36
CA ARG A 396 -13.59 9.49 0.35
C ARG A 396 -13.41 8.48 -0.81
N PRO A 397 -12.23 7.87 -1.00
CA PRO A 397 -11.95 7.02 -2.17
C PRO A 397 -12.83 5.77 -2.24
N LEU A 398 -13.35 5.30 -1.10
CA LEU A 398 -14.26 4.16 -1.00
C LEU A 398 -15.74 4.54 -1.13
N LYS A 399 -16.06 5.84 -1.27
CA LYS A 399 -17.42 6.36 -1.42
C LYS A 399 -17.54 7.23 -2.68
N PRO A 400 -17.31 6.67 -3.87
CA PRO A 400 -17.34 7.44 -5.11
C PRO A 400 -18.72 8.06 -5.37
N MET A 401 -19.81 7.39 -5.00
CA MET A 401 -21.17 7.96 -5.17
C MET A 401 -21.41 9.20 -4.31
N ASP A 402 -20.88 9.26 -3.09
CA ASP A 402 -20.97 10.46 -2.25
C ASP A 402 -20.17 11.62 -2.87
N THR A 403 -19.02 11.30 -3.48
CA THR A 403 -18.22 12.28 -4.21
C THR A 403 -18.92 12.75 -5.48
N LEU A 404 -19.54 11.85 -6.24
CA LEU A 404 -20.33 12.20 -7.41
C LEU A 404 -21.48 13.13 -7.02
N LYS A 405 -22.22 12.80 -5.95
CA LYS A 405 -23.32 13.64 -5.45
C LYS A 405 -22.85 15.03 -5.01
N LEU A 406 -21.70 15.09 -4.33
CA LEU A 406 -21.12 16.37 -3.92
C LEU A 406 -20.69 17.20 -5.14
N ALA A 407 -20.00 16.58 -6.09
CA ALA A 407 -19.58 17.21 -7.33
C ALA A 407 -20.79 17.72 -8.10
N PHE A 408 -21.79 16.87 -8.35
CA PHE A 408 -23.03 17.21 -9.04
C PHE A 408 -23.69 18.47 -8.45
N LYS A 409 -23.82 18.54 -7.11
CA LYS A 409 -24.37 19.72 -6.42
C LYS A 409 -23.61 21.03 -6.64
N MET A 410 -22.34 20.98 -7.04
CA MET A 410 -21.56 22.20 -7.36
C MET A 410 -21.83 22.71 -8.78
N TYR A 411 -22.36 21.88 -9.67
CA TYR A 411 -22.63 22.22 -11.08
C TYR A 411 -24.13 22.33 -11.38
N GLU A 412 -25.00 21.73 -10.57
CA GLU A 412 -26.44 21.71 -10.84
C GLU A 412 -27.05 23.13 -10.86
N SER A 413 -27.91 23.37 -11.84
CA SER A 413 -28.73 24.58 -11.89
C SER A 413 -29.65 24.65 -10.66
N GLU A 414 -29.75 25.83 -10.05
CA GLU A 414 -30.69 26.05 -8.93
C GLU A 414 -32.16 25.94 -9.37
N GLU A 415 -32.45 26.19 -10.64
CA GLU A 415 -33.81 26.17 -11.18
C GLU A 415 -34.25 24.77 -11.62
N THR A 416 -33.38 24.06 -12.35
CA THR A 416 -33.75 22.78 -12.98
C THR A 416 -33.17 21.56 -12.26
N GLY A 417 -32.13 21.71 -11.45
CA GLY A 417 -31.41 20.58 -10.84
C GLY A 417 -30.62 19.73 -11.85
N GLU A 418 -30.41 20.24 -13.06
CA GLU A 418 -29.68 19.57 -14.14
C GLU A 418 -28.24 20.08 -14.23
N ILE A 419 -27.34 19.25 -14.77
CA ILE A 419 -25.99 19.63 -15.18
C ILE A 419 -25.79 19.45 -16.67
N LEU A 420 -24.85 20.21 -17.24
CA LEU A 420 -24.43 20.06 -18.64
C LEU A 420 -23.57 18.81 -18.82
N LYS A 421 -23.63 18.24 -20.02
CA LYS A 421 -22.82 17.09 -20.44
C LYS A 421 -21.33 17.36 -20.30
N GLU A 422 -20.88 18.57 -20.65
CA GLU A 422 -19.47 18.97 -20.58
C GLU A 422 -18.96 19.00 -19.14
N ASP A 423 -19.76 19.57 -18.22
CA ASP A 423 -19.43 19.61 -16.79
C ASP A 423 -19.37 18.20 -16.19
N LEU A 424 -20.31 17.32 -16.56
CA LEU A 424 -20.30 15.93 -16.12
C LEU A 424 -19.07 15.17 -16.62
N ALA A 425 -18.62 15.45 -17.84
CA ALA A 425 -17.41 14.84 -18.39
C ALA A 425 -16.19 15.19 -17.52
N VAL A 426 -16.05 16.46 -17.13
CA VAL A 426 -14.94 16.91 -16.27
C VAL A 426 -15.02 16.29 -14.86
N ILE A 427 -16.22 16.16 -14.29
CA ILE A 427 -16.41 15.43 -13.02
C ILE A 427 -15.88 13.99 -13.14
N PHE A 428 -16.21 13.29 -14.22
CA PHE A 428 -15.73 11.93 -14.44
C PHE A 428 -14.23 11.85 -14.72
N GLU A 429 -13.64 12.80 -15.44
CA GLU A 429 -12.18 12.88 -15.64
C GLU A 429 -11.45 12.89 -14.30
N ILE A 430 -11.87 13.78 -13.39
CA ILE A 430 -11.27 13.92 -12.07
C ILE A 430 -11.50 12.68 -11.20
N MET A 431 -12.75 12.19 -11.15
CA MET A 431 -13.11 11.06 -10.29
C MET A 431 -12.46 9.74 -10.73
N LEU A 432 -12.34 9.51 -12.02
CA LEU A 432 -11.79 8.29 -12.59
C LEU A 432 -10.27 8.41 -12.83
N GLY A 433 -9.73 9.63 -12.77
CA GLY A 433 -8.33 9.94 -13.03
C GLY A 433 -7.94 9.80 -14.51
N VAL A 434 -8.90 9.96 -15.42
CA VAL A 434 -8.70 9.80 -16.87
C VAL A 434 -8.79 11.17 -17.57
N LYS A 435 -8.54 11.21 -18.88
CA LYS A 435 -8.62 12.43 -19.69
C LYS A 435 -9.51 12.22 -20.90
N GLU A 436 -10.07 13.30 -21.42
CA GLU A 436 -10.87 13.34 -22.65
C GLU A 436 -12.09 12.40 -22.57
N VAL A 437 -12.91 12.55 -21.51
CA VAL A 437 -14.13 11.72 -21.33
C VAL A 437 -15.21 12.15 -22.33
N ASP A 438 -15.72 11.19 -23.10
CA ASP A 438 -16.87 11.36 -23.99
C ASP A 438 -18.10 10.63 -23.43
N LEU A 439 -19.17 11.39 -23.23
CA LEU A 439 -20.45 10.93 -22.70
C LEU A 439 -21.51 10.65 -23.77
N THR A 440 -21.17 10.76 -25.06
CA THR A 440 -22.12 10.57 -26.16
C THR A 440 -22.78 9.19 -26.11
N VAL A 441 -22.02 8.13 -25.85
CA VAL A 441 -22.54 6.77 -25.70
C VAL A 441 -23.52 6.64 -24.53
N MET A 442 -23.21 7.28 -23.40
CA MET A 442 -24.06 7.27 -22.21
C MET A 442 -25.40 7.98 -22.49
N PHE A 443 -25.36 9.17 -23.08
CA PHE A 443 -26.56 9.95 -23.39
C PHE A 443 -27.45 9.26 -24.44
N LEU A 444 -26.85 8.61 -25.44
CA LEU A 444 -27.60 7.77 -26.39
C LEU A 444 -28.28 6.59 -25.69
N ALA A 445 -27.63 5.97 -24.70
CA ALA A 445 -28.17 4.84 -23.97
C ALA A 445 -29.28 5.21 -22.97
N LEU A 446 -29.42 6.48 -22.60
CA LEU A 446 -30.54 6.96 -21.76
C LEU A 446 -31.88 6.96 -22.51
N GLY A 447 -31.87 6.95 -23.85
CA GLY A 447 -33.07 6.75 -24.68
C GLY A 447 -34.03 7.93 -24.77
N GLY A 448 -33.65 9.11 -24.25
CA GLY A 448 -34.40 10.37 -24.39
C GLY A 448 -33.85 11.28 -25.49
N PRO A 449 -34.49 12.43 -25.78
CA PRO A 449 -33.90 13.46 -26.63
C PRO A 449 -32.56 13.93 -26.01
N ASP A 450 -31.52 14.08 -26.83
CA ASP A 450 -30.21 14.59 -26.36
C ASP A 450 -30.32 16.08 -26.04
N THR A 451 -30.77 16.37 -24.83
CA THR A 451 -30.83 17.74 -24.28
C THR A 451 -29.45 18.25 -23.87
N GLY A 452 -28.41 17.40 -23.91
CA GLY A 452 -27.11 17.68 -23.32
C GLY A 452 -27.15 17.90 -21.81
N ARG A 453 -28.25 17.52 -21.14
CA ARG A 453 -28.50 17.77 -19.72
C ARG A 453 -29.02 16.52 -19.02
N ILE A 454 -28.71 16.40 -17.73
CA ILE A 454 -29.11 15.25 -16.92
C ILE A 454 -29.30 15.65 -15.45
N THR A 455 -30.24 15.02 -14.75
CA THR A 455 -30.45 15.14 -13.30
C THR A 455 -29.64 14.10 -12.52
N TYR A 456 -29.41 14.33 -11.22
CA TYR A 456 -28.66 13.39 -10.39
C TYR A 456 -29.37 12.03 -10.29
N ASP A 457 -30.70 12.02 -10.17
CA ASP A 457 -31.47 10.78 -10.01
C ASP A 457 -31.45 9.92 -11.28
N GLU A 458 -31.52 10.55 -12.46
CA GLU A 458 -31.35 9.85 -13.75
C GLU A 458 -29.96 9.23 -13.86
N LEU A 459 -28.92 10.02 -13.55
CA LEU A 459 -27.54 9.56 -13.55
C LEU A 459 -27.32 8.40 -12.57
N HIS A 460 -27.82 8.55 -11.35
CA HIS A 460 -27.69 7.56 -10.28
C HIS A 460 -28.34 6.23 -10.68
N ASN A 461 -29.59 6.29 -11.15
CA ASN A 461 -30.33 5.12 -11.61
C ASN A 461 -29.65 4.46 -12.81
N PHE A 462 -29.05 5.25 -13.71
CA PHE A 462 -28.33 4.72 -14.85
C PHE A 462 -27.05 3.99 -14.43
N ILE A 463 -26.22 4.60 -13.58
CA ILE A 463 -24.97 3.98 -13.08
C ILE A 463 -25.27 2.65 -12.38
N GLN A 464 -26.35 2.56 -11.60
CA GLN A 464 -26.73 1.34 -10.89
C GLN A 464 -27.08 0.16 -11.81
N LYS A 465 -27.48 0.42 -13.07
CA LYS A 465 -27.80 -0.64 -14.05
C LYS A 465 -26.55 -1.37 -14.55
N PHE A 466 -25.36 -0.77 -14.42
CA PHE A 466 -24.12 -1.30 -15.01
C PHE A 466 -23.08 -1.59 -13.93
N GLN A 467 -22.68 -2.86 -13.81
CA GLN A 467 -21.63 -3.25 -12.86
C GLN A 467 -20.27 -2.62 -13.20
N ASN A 468 -19.98 -2.43 -14.50
CA ASN A 468 -18.78 -1.74 -15.00
C ASN A 468 -19.15 -0.49 -15.83
N PHE A 469 -20.02 0.37 -15.29
CA PHE A 469 -20.48 1.61 -15.95
C PHE A 469 -19.36 2.35 -16.72
N ALA A 470 -18.23 2.65 -16.07
CA ALA A 470 -17.16 3.41 -16.70
C ALA A 470 -16.48 2.69 -17.89
N LEU A 471 -16.50 1.36 -17.97
CA LEU A 471 -16.00 0.62 -19.15
C LEU A 471 -17.04 0.48 -20.26
N GLU A 472 -18.31 0.45 -19.87
CA GLU A 472 -19.42 0.07 -20.75
C GLU A 472 -20.06 1.28 -21.42
N CYS A 473 -20.16 2.39 -20.69
CA CYS A 473 -20.95 3.55 -21.04
C CYS A 473 -20.13 4.82 -21.31
N LEU A 474 -18.84 4.84 -20.95
CA LEU A 474 -17.93 5.98 -21.17
C LEU A 474 -16.88 5.61 -22.22
N ASP A 475 -16.44 6.59 -23.00
CA ASP A 475 -15.17 6.53 -23.74
C ASP A 475 -14.22 7.58 -23.19
N PHE A 476 -12.91 7.30 -23.18
CA PHE A 476 -11.89 8.23 -22.73
C PHE A 476 -10.52 7.94 -23.37
N LYS A 477 -9.53 8.80 -23.13
CA LYS A 477 -8.16 8.58 -23.60
C LYS A 477 -7.57 7.33 -22.95
N ASP A 478 -6.89 6.50 -23.75
CA ASP A 478 -6.33 5.21 -23.30
C ASP A 478 -7.38 4.20 -22.80
N HIS A 479 -8.64 4.35 -23.24
CA HIS A 479 -9.72 3.44 -22.88
C HIS A 479 -9.34 1.97 -23.18
N PRO A 480 -9.56 1.01 -22.26
CA PRO A 480 -9.11 -0.39 -22.43
C PRO A 480 -9.62 -1.08 -23.70
N ARG A 481 -10.77 -0.64 -24.23
CA ARG A 481 -11.32 -1.18 -25.51
C ARG A 481 -10.54 -0.72 -26.75
N LYS A 482 -9.91 0.46 -26.74
CA LYS A 482 -9.17 1.00 -27.91
C LYS A 482 -7.94 0.13 -28.26
N PHE A 483 -7.28 -0.45 -27.26
CA PHE A 483 -6.15 -1.37 -27.45
C PHE A 483 -6.53 -2.76 -28.00
N CYS A 484 -7.77 -3.20 -27.81
CA CYS A 484 -8.25 -4.46 -28.38
C CYS A 484 -8.55 -4.35 -29.89
N ILE A 485 -8.82 -3.15 -30.39
CA ILE A 485 -9.12 -2.90 -31.81
C ILE A 485 -7.82 -2.77 -32.62
N THR A 486 -6.78 -2.15 -32.06
CA THR A 486 -5.46 -2.02 -32.72
C THR A 486 -4.74 -3.34 -32.96
N HIS A 487 -5.08 -4.42 -32.24
CA HIS A 487 -4.52 -5.76 -32.50
C HIS A 487 -5.28 -6.55 -33.57
N ARG A 488 -6.45 -6.10 -34.03
CA ARG A 488 -7.22 -6.78 -35.10
C ARG A 488 -6.96 -6.23 -36.50
N THR A 489 -6.38 -5.03 -36.64
CA THR A 489 -6.14 -4.39 -37.94
C THR A 489 -4.79 -4.72 -38.60
N SER A 490 -3.93 -5.56 -37.99
CA SER A 490 -2.63 -5.94 -38.58
C SER A 490 -2.64 -7.27 -39.36
N CYS A 491 -3.78 -7.96 -39.51
CA CYS A 491 -3.86 -9.21 -40.27
C CYS A 491 -5.02 -9.16 -41.29
N ASN A 492 -4.93 -8.25 -42.27
CA ASN A 492 -5.57 -8.42 -43.57
C ASN A 492 -5.04 -7.35 -44.54
N GLY A 493 -4.13 -7.75 -45.41
CA GLY A 493 -3.60 -6.88 -46.46
C GLY A 493 -2.32 -7.41 -47.09
N ASN A 494 -2.43 -8.45 -47.93
CA ASN A 494 -1.76 -8.56 -49.23
C ASN A 494 -1.89 -9.99 -49.78
N LYS A 495 -2.88 -10.19 -50.65
CA LYS A 495 -2.85 -11.23 -51.68
C LYS A 495 -3.62 -10.71 -52.89
N GLN A 496 -2.85 -10.25 -53.87
CA GLN A 496 -3.14 -9.92 -55.28
C GLN A 496 -2.00 -8.97 -55.69
N ASP A 497 -1.28 -9.07 -56.80
CA ASP A 497 -1.22 -9.95 -57.96
C ASP A 497 0.21 -9.80 -58.49
N LYS A 498 0.74 -10.79 -59.22
CA LYS A 498 1.67 -10.56 -60.32
C LYS A 498 1.72 -11.78 -61.22
N ASP A 499 0.99 -11.67 -62.33
CA ASP A 499 1.30 -12.30 -63.59
C ASP A 499 2.64 -11.79 -64.15
N SER A 500 3.27 -12.64 -64.96
CA SER A 500 4.54 -12.53 -65.72
C SER A 500 5.77 -13.14 -65.05
#